data_AF-B1Y691-F1
#
_entry.id   AF-B1Y691-F1
#
_cell.length_a   1.000
_cell.length_b   1.000
_cell.length_c   1.000
_cell.angle_alpha   90.00
_cell.angle_beta   90.00
_cell.angle_gamma   90.00
#
_symmetry.space_group_name_H-M   'P 1'
#
loop_
_entity.id
_entity.type
_entity.pdbx_description
1 polymer ?
#
loop_
_entity_poly.entity_id
_entity_poly.type
_entity_poly.pdbx_seq_one_letter_code
_entity_poly.pdbx_strand_id
1 'polypeptide(L)'
;MNTPTHRPGRARHRLADGSRSFVRALATAQALWLPAALALPSALLPASPAAAQTAAATVAGDLIVKFRDGSDPGAALAAVLNGQRPLASAAPLATRLSRELGVPLTLVQVTSGREALLAIDREALQRSLAQRAAREPGVTRATPVPPPPGLPPEQASVRIELAAQASPRAIAARMATGELLRPRLHADAGGATLLSYDMAGLTQALRDRIGQRADVDYVQPNRLLRPAGPGGLR
;
A
#
# COMPACT_ATOMS: atom_id res chain seq x y z
N MET A 1 -1.04 48.21 46.43
CA MET A 1 -1.16 46.75 46.59
C MET A 1 -0.10 46.11 45.73
N ASN A 2 0.87 45.45 46.37
CA ASN A 2 2.11 44.95 45.78
C ASN A 2 1.89 43.63 45.02
N THR A 3 2.49 43.52 43.84
CA THR A 3 2.87 42.25 43.21
C THR A 3 4.12 41.68 43.92
N PRO A 4 4.29 40.34 43.98
CA PRO A 4 5.39 39.73 43.21
C PRO A 4 5.18 38.26 42.71
N THR A 5 5.60 38.05 41.45
CA THR A 5 6.43 36.96 40.86
C THR A 5 6.54 35.55 41.50
N HIS A 6 6.37 34.50 40.66
CA HIS A 6 7.22 33.28 40.65
C HIS A 6 7.06 32.48 39.31
N ARG A 7 7.92 32.67 38.30
CA ARG A 7 9.12 31.90 37.87
C ARG A 7 8.88 30.45 37.36
N PRO A 8 9.23 30.14 36.09
CA PRO A 8 9.16 28.80 35.49
C PRO A 8 10.42 27.95 35.74
N GLY A 9 10.22 26.66 36.03
CA GLY A 9 11.26 25.65 36.23
C GLY A 9 11.72 25.02 34.92
N ARG A 10 13.04 25.11 34.67
CA ARG A 10 13.78 24.42 33.61
C ARG A 10 13.95 22.94 33.95
N ALA A 11 13.78 22.05 32.98
CA ALA A 11 14.45 20.74 32.96
C ALA A 11 15.33 20.67 31.72
N ARG A 12 16.64 20.81 31.94
CA ARG A 12 17.70 20.52 30.97
C ARG A 12 18.08 19.05 31.20
N HIS A 13 17.96 18.20 30.17
CA HIS A 13 18.70 16.94 30.15
C HIS A 13 19.67 16.93 28.98
N ARG A 14 20.94 17.12 29.35
CA ARG A 14 22.15 16.73 28.62
C ARG A 14 22.31 15.21 28.74
N LEU A 15 22.43 14.51 27.63
CA LEU A 15 23.12 13.22 27.44
C LEU A 15 23.37 13.13 25.93
N ALA A 16 24.46 12.65 25.37
CA ALA A 16 25.84 12.44 25.77
C ALA A 16 26.53 12.15 24.43
N ASP A 17 27.66 12.82 24.17
CA ASP A 17 28.55 12.49 23.06
C ASP A 17 29.02 11.03 23.19
N GLY A 18 28.86 10.28 22.11
CA GLY A 18 29.21 8.87 21.99
C GLY A 18 30.05 8.61 20.76
N SER A 19 31.19 9.30 20.67
CA SER A 19 32.29 9.03 19.76
C SER A 19 32.80 7.59 19.91
N ARG A 20 32.65 6.75 18.88
CA ARG A 20 33.50 5.56 18.70
C ARG A 20 33.84 5.36 17.22
N SER A 21 34.97 5.95 16.87
CA SER A 21 35.86 5.56 15.79
C SER A 21 36.20 4.07 15.91
N PHE A 22 35.94 3.30 14.87
CA PHE A 22 36.60 2.01 14.66
C PHE A 22 37.33 2.03 13.33
N VAL A 23 38.60 2.40 13.42
CA VAL A 23 39.62 2.08 12.44
C VAL A 23 39.92 0.59 12.57
N ARG A 24 39.85 -0.15 11.47
CA ARG A 24 40.81 -1.22 11.19
C ARG A 24 40.82 -1.59 9.71
N ALA A 25 41.87 -1.11 9.07
CA ALA A 25 42.44 -1.66 7.86
C ALA A 25 43.00 -3.07 8.13
N LEU A 26 42.73 -4.00 7.22
CA LEU A 26 43.51 -5.22 6.95
C LEU A 26 43.49 -5.34 5.43
N ALA A 27 44.54 -4.90 4.73
CA ALA A 27 45.77 -5.64 4.48
C ALA A 27 45.50 -6.94 3.68
N THR A 28 45.66 -6.76 2.38
CA THR A 28 46.10 -7.72 1.36
C THR A 28 46.79 -8.98 1.88
N ALA A 29 46.33 -10.14 1.40
CA ALA A 29 47.18 -11.30 1.15
C ALA A 29 46.75 -11.98 -0.15
N GLN A 30 47.61 -11.88 -1.15
CA GLN A 30 47.61 -12.70 -2.35
C GLN A 30 47.88 -14.15 -1.95
N ALA A 31 47.15 -15.09 -2.56
CA ALA A 31 47.61 -16.45 -2.76
C ALA A 31 47.07 -16.94 -4.11
N LEU A 32 47.94 -16.84 -5.11
CA LEU A 32 47.89 -17.55 -6.38
C LEU A 32 47.96 -19.06 -6.12
N TRP A 33 46.89 -19.80 -6.42
CA TRP A 33 46.97 -21.24 -6.70
C TRP A 33 46.00 -21.58 -7.82
N LEU A 34 46.53 -21.66 -9.05
CA LEU A 34 45.99 -22.54 -10.09
C LEU A 34 46.24 -23.98 -9.65
N PRO A 35 45.26 -24.88 -9.82
CA PRO A 35 45.54 -25.97 -10.76
C PRO A 35 44.34 -26.44 -11.59
N ALA A 36 44.71 -26.93 -12.78
CA ALA A 36 44.11 -28.05 -13.51
C ALA A 36 42.64 -27.93 -13.95
N ALA A 37 42.50 -27.51 -15.21
CA ALA A 37 41.33 -27.75 -16.03
C ALA A 37 41.10 -29.27 -16.17
N LEU A 38 40.05 -29.78 -15.52
CA LEU A 38 39.37 -31.01 -15.93
C LEU A 38 38.24 -30.60 -16.86
N ALA A 39 38.48 -30.76 -18.16
CA ALA A 39 37.46 -30.68 -19.19
C ALA A 39 36.48 -31.84 -19.01
N LEU A 40 35.40 -31.60 -18.26
CA LEU A 40 34.22 -32.46 -18.28
C LEU A 40 33.49 -32.25 -19.61
N PRO A 41 33.11 -33.30 -20.34
CA PRO A 41 32.24 -33.16 -21.49
C PRO A 41 30.94 -32.52 -21.01
N SER A 42 30.64 -31.33 -21.55
CA SER A 42 29.35 -30.67 -21.37
C SER A 42 28.28 -31.57 -21.99
N ALA A 43 27.78 -32.52 -21.19
CA ALA A 43 26.51 -33.14 -21.45
C ALA A 43 25.50 -31.99 -21.53
N LEU A 44 24.90 -31.85 -22.71
CA LEU A 44 23.73 -31.01 -22.98
C LEU A 44 22.62 -31.42 -22.02
N LEU A 45 22.67 -30.92 -20.79
CA LEU A 45 21.55 -30.89 -19.89
C LEU A 45 20.50 -30.01 -20.59
N PRO A 46 19.32 -30.53 -20.93
CA PRO A 46 18.23 -29.68 -21.37
C PRO A 46 18.05 -28.65 -20.26
N ALA A 47 18.19 -27.37 -20.61
CA ALA A 47 17.86 -26.27 -19.72
C ALA A 47 16.49 -26.60 -19.15
N SER A 48 16.42 -26.88 -17.83
CA SER A 48 15.15 -26.93 -17.15
C SER A 48 14.40 -25.67 -17.58
N PRO A 49 13.21 -25.79 -18.18
CA PRO A 49 12.42 -24.60 -18.47
C PRO A 49 12.34 -23.89 -17.12
N ALA A 50 12.96 -22.71 -17.04
CA ALA A 50 12.88 -21.85 -15.87
C ALA A 50 11.40 -21.87 -15.51
N ALA A 51 11.08 -22.50 -14.37
CA ALA A 51 9.71 -22.67 -13.94
C ALA A 51 9.10 -21.30 -14.05
N ALA A 52 8.25 -21.12 -15.06
CA ALA A 52 7.57 -19.88 -15.30
C ALA A 52 6.82 -19.69 -14.00
N GLN A 53 7.35 -18.83 -13.12
CA GLN A 53 6.67 -18.47 -11.90
C GLN A 53 5.39 -17.88 -12.41
N THR A 54 4.33 -18.69 -12.36
CA THR A 54 2.98 -18.31 -12.74
C THR A 54 2.66 -17.19 -11.77
N ALA A 55 2.96 -15.96 -12.17
CA ALA A 55 2.87 -14.81 -11.31
C ALA A 55 1.42 -14.76 -10.86
N ALA A 56 1.19 -15.09 -9.58
CA ALA A 56 -0.14 -15.13 -9.02
C ALA A 56 -0.76 -13.76 -9.27
N ALA A 57 -1.93 -13.74 -9.91
CA ALA A 57 -2.61 -12.49 -10.19
C ALA A 57 -2.99 -11.87 -8.84
N THR A 58 -2.40 -10.72 -8.52
CA THR A 58 -2.76 -9.97 -7.32
C THR A 58 -4.08 -9.28 -7.60
N VAL A 59 -5.06 -9.44 -6.71
CA VAL A 59 -6.31 -8.68 -6.79
C VAL A 59 -5.97 -7.27 -6.31
N ALA A 60 -5.77 -6.35 -7.25
CA ALA A 60 -5.51 -4.96 -6.93
C ALA A 60 -6.68 -4.41 -6.11
N GLY A 61 -6.40 -3.91 -4.92
CA GLY A 61 -7.41 -3.42 -3.98
C GLY A 61 -7.59 -4.27 -2.71
N ASP A 62 -7.11 -5.52 -2.67
CA ASP A 62 -7.38 -6.41 -1.55
C ASP A 62 -6.14 -6.70 -0.68
N LEU A 63 -6.34 -6.71 0.63
CA LEU A 63 -5.33 -6.93 1.66
C LEU A 63 -5.81 -7.97 2.67
N ILE A 64 -4.98 -8.97 2.95
CA ILE A 64 -5.15 -9.87 4.09
C ILE A 64 -4.31 -9.33 5.24
N VAL A 65 -4.96 -9.04 6.36
CA VAL A 65 -4.32 -8.48 7.56
C VAL A 65 -4.52 -9.42 8.73
N LYS A 66 -3.42 -9.86 9.35
CA LYS A 66 -3.45 -10.57 10.63
C LYS A 66 -3.07 -9.62 11.75
N PHE A 67 -3.95 -9.50 12.74
CA PHE A 67 -3.68 -8.72 13.95
C PHE A 67 -3.15 -9.62 15.06
N ARG A 68 -2.29 -9.04 15.90
CA ARG A 68 -1.70 -9.69 17.07
C ARG A 68 -2.78 -10.22 18.00
N ASP A 69 -2.51 -11.38 18.58
CA ASP A 69 -3.29 -11.94 19.69
C ASP A 69 -3.36 -10.94 20.85
N GLY A 70 -4.54 -10.79 21.44
CA GLY A 70 -4.79 -9.86 22.54
C GLY A 70 -4.91 -8.39 22.17
N SER A 71 -4.66 -8.00 20.90
CA SER A 71 -5.01 -6.66 20.42
C SER A 71 -6.52 -6.50 20.27
N ASP A 72 -7.04 -5.26 20.41
CA ASP A 72 -8.48 -5.01 20.21
C ASP A 72 -8.99 -5.49 18.84
N PRO A 73 -8.29 -5.25 17.70
CA PRO A 73 -8.62 -5.86 16.42
C PRO A 73 -8.65 -7.39 16.47
N GLY A 74 -7.62 -8.02 17.03
CA GLY A 74 -7.49 -9.47 17.09
C GLY A 74 -8.63 -10.12 17.87
N ALA A 75 -9.00 -9.53 19.01
CA ALA A 75 -10.14 -9.97 19.82
C ALA A 75 -11.47 -9.81 19.08
N ALA A 76 -11.67 -8.71 18.36
CA ALA A 76 -12.87 -8.49 17.56
C ALA A 76 -13.01 -9.54 16.44
N LEU A 77 -11.93 -9.84 15.71
CA LEU A 77 -11.93 -10.86 14.66
C LEU A 77 -12.12 -12.27 15.22
N ALA A 78 -11.53 -12.58 16.39
CA ALA A 78 -11.74 -13.86 17.07
C ALA A 78 -13.22 -14.07 17.43
N ALA A 79 -13.89 -13.05 17.95
CA ALA A 79 -15.31 -13.13 18.29
C ALA A 79 -16.20 -13.38 17.06
N VAL A 80 -15.85 -12.79 15.90
CA VAL A 80 -16.54 -13.05 14.63
C VAL A 80 -16.30 -14.49 14.16
N LEU A 81 -15.04 -14.94 14.16
CA LEU A 81 -14.67 -16.29 13.71
C LEU A 81 -15.32 -17.39 14.56
N ASN A 82 -15.43 -17.18 15.87
CA ASN A 82 -16.05 -18.13 16.79
C ASN A 82 -17.59 -18.09 16.78
N GLY A 83 -18.21 -17.32 15.87
CA GLY A 83 -19.67 -17.19 15.76
C GLY A 83 -20.32 -16.42 16.91
N GLN A 84 -19.54 -15.78 17.77
CA GLN A 84 -20.06 -15.00 18.91
C GLN A 84 -20.63 -13.66 18.47
N ARG A 85 -20.19 -13.15 17.32
CA ARG A 85 -20.67 -11.90 16.73
C ARG A 85 -20.77 -12.00 15.21
N PRO A 86 -21.70 -11.25 14.58
CA PRO A 86 -21.75 -11.16 13.13
C PRO A 86 -20.57 -10.35 12.56
N LEU A 87 -20.21 -10.58 11.30
CA LEU A 87 -19.15 -9.84 10.60
C LEU A 87 -19.33 -8.31 10.68
N ALA A 88 -20.57 -7.83 10.56
CA ALA A 88 -20.90 -6.41 10.64
C ALA A 88 -20.43 -5.74 11.94
N SER A 89 -20.31 -6.50 13.03
CA SER A 89 -19.79 -5.98 14.31
C SER A 89 -18.31 -5.58 14.25
N ALA A 90 -17.55 -6.11 13.27
CA ALA A 90 -16.15 -5.77 13.03
C ALA A 90 -15.99 -4.65 11.98
N ALA A 91 -17.07 -4.15 11.35
CA ALA A 91 -17.00 -3.04 10.40
C ALA A 91 -16.31 -1.76 10.95
N PRO A 92 -16.45 -1.39 12.25
CA PRO A 92 -15.72 -0.26 12.82
C PRO A 92 -14.19 -0.35 12.68
N LEU A 93 -13.63 -1.56 12.61
CA LEU A 93 -12.20 -1.78 12.32
C LEU A 93 -11.80 -1.15 10.98
N ALA A 94 -12.51 -1.52 9.90
CA ALA A 94 -12.25 -1.01 8.57
C ALA A 94 -12.50 0.50 8.49
N THR A 95 -13.56 1.01 9.13
CA THR A 95 -13.84 2.45 9.21
C THR A 95 -12.72 3.22 9.91
N ARG A 96 -12.17 2.69 11.01
CA ARG A 96 -11.06 3.32 11.73
C ARG A 96 -9.80 3.35 10.87
N LEU A 97 -9.40 2.21 10.29
CA LEU A 97 -8.26 2.15 9.38
C LEU A 97 -8.45 3.07 8.18
N SER A 98 -9.67 3.16 7.64
CA SER A 98 -9.98 4.05 6.51
C SER A 98 -9.70 5.51 6.83
N ARG A 99 -10.11 5.95 8.02
CA ARG A 99 -9.91 7.32 8.50
C ARG A 99 -8.44 7.63 8.74
N GLU A 100 -7.71 6.71 9.35
CA GLU A 100 -6.29 6.86 9.68
C GLU A 100 -5.40 6.88 8.43
N LEU A 101 -5.75 6.07 7.42
CA LEU A 101 -4.99 5.94 6.18
C LEU A 101 -5.46 6.92 5.09
N GLY A 102 -6.67 7.50 5.23
CA GLY A 102 -7.26 8.40 4.24
C GLY A 102 -7.73 7.68 2.97
N VAL A 103 -7.99 6.38 3.05
CA VAL A 103 -8.43 5.52 1.94
C VAL A 103 -9.63 4.72 2.41
N PRO A 104 -10.78 4.72 1.72
CA PRO A 104 -11.94 3.97 2.16
C PRO A 104 -11.69 2.47 1.99
N LEU A 105 -11.82 1.74 3.09
CA LEU A 105 -11.65 0.30 3.20
C LEU A 105 -12.95 -0.34 3.71
N THR A 106 -13.23 -1.54 3.22
CA THR A 106 -14.34 -2.39 3.68
C THR A 106 -13.80 -3.71 4.20
N LEU A 107 -14.43 -4.26 5.24
CA LEU A 107 -14.15 -5.60 5.72
C LEU A 107 -15.01 -6.59 4.92
N VAL A 108 -14.37 -7.42 4.11
CA VAL A 108 -15.04 -8.38 3.22
C VAL A 108 -15.37 -9.67 3.96
N GLN A 109 -14.39 -10.22 4.68
CA GLN A 109 -14.54 -11.47 5.41
C GLN A 109 -13.49 -11.61 6.52
N VAL A 110 -13.72 -12.57 7.41
CA VAL A 110 -12.73 -13.08 8.36
C VAL A 110 -12.39 -14.51 7.96
N THR A 111 -11.10 -14.81 7.76
CA THR A 111 -10.65 -16.16 7.38
C THR A 111 -10.52 -17.07 8.61
N SER A 112 -10.39 -18.38 8.38
CA SER A 112 -10.14 -19.37 9.45
C SER A 112 -8.82 -19.11 10.21
N GLY A 113 -7.87 -18.41 9.60
CA GLY A 113 -6.62 -17.97 10.24
C GLY A 113 -6.76 -16.74 11.14
N ARG A 114 -8.00 -16.27 11.40
CA ARG A 114 -8.32 -15.02 12.10
C ARG A 114 -7.69 -13.81 11.40
N GLU A 115 -7.73 -13.81 10.07
CA GLU A 115 -7.27 -12.70 9.25
C GLU A 115 -8.48 -11.90 8.76
N ALA A 116 -8.33 -10.58 8.67
CA ALA A 116 -9.29 -9.72 8.00
C ALA A 116 -8.92 -9.63 6.51
N LEU A 117 -9.86 -9.95 5.62
CA LEU A 117 -9.78 -9.53 4.22
C LEU A 117 -10.37 -8.13 4.12
N LEU A 118 -9.53 -7.15 3.84
CA LEU A 118 -9.90 -5.76 3.59
C LEU A 118 -9.85 -5.49 2.09
N ALA A 119 -10.86 -4.81 1.56
CA ALA A 119 -10.88 -4.33 0.19
C ALA A 119 -10.90 -2.80 0.18
N ILE A 120 -10.26 -2.18 -0.80
CA ILE A 120 -10.42 -0.76 -1.07
C ILE A 120 -11.79 -0.55 -1.72
N ASP A 121 -12.65 0.24 -1.08
CA ASP A 121 -13.91 0.66 -1.67
C ASP A 121 -13.64 1.67 -2.79
N ARG A 122 -13.52 1.14 -4.01
CA ARG A 122 -13.15 1.92 -5.18
C ARG A 122 -14.17 3.00 -5.50
N GLU A 123 -15.46 2.72 -5.33
CA GLU A 123 -16.51 3.70 -5.61
C GLU A 123 -16.49 4.84 -4.59
N ALA A 124 -16.33 4.53 -3.30
CA ALA A 124 -16.14 5.54 -2.26
C ALA A 124 -14.85 6.32 -2.47
N LEU A 125 -13.76 5.67 -2.90
CA LEU A 125 -12.49 6.32 -3.20
C LEU A 125 -12.66 7.31 -4.36
N GLN A 126 -13.25 6.90 -5.48
CA GLN A 126 -13.49 7.78 -6.62
C GLN A 126 -14.39 8.95 -6.27
N ARG A 127 -15.45 8.74 -5.49
CA ARG A 127 -16.31 9.83 -4.99
C ARG A 127 -15.54 10.80 -4.10
N SER A 128 -14.73 10.30 -3.17
CA SER A 128 -13.90 11.13 -2.30
C SER A 128 -12.87 11.95 -3.09
N LEU A 129 -12.23 11.34 -4.08
CA LEU A 129 -11.28 11.99 -4.98
C LEU A 129 -11.95 13.06 -5.84
N ALA A 130 -13.14 12.78 -6.39
CA ALA A 130 -13.91 13.77 -7.15
C ALA A 130 -14.37 14.94 -6.27
N GLN A 131 -14.86 14.67 -5.06
CA GLN A 131 -15.23 15.72 -4.10
C GLN A 131 -14.03 16.59 -3.70
N ARG A 132 -12.84 16.00 -3.55
CA ARG A 132 -11.62 16.75 -3.27
C ARG A 132 -11.20 17.58 -4.47
N ALA A 133 -11.16 16.99 -5.67
CA ALA A 133 -10.82 17.71 -6.89
C ALA A 133 -11.77 18.89 -7.17
N ALA A 134 -13.07 18.73 -6.89
CA ALA A 134 -14.06 19.82 -7.04
C ALA A 134 -13.80 21.02 -6.09
N ARG A 135 -13.01 20.84 -5.03
CA ARG A 135 -12.62 21.93 -4.12
C ARG A 135 -11.32 22.62 -4.54
N GLU A 136 -10.62 22.08 -5.54
CA GLU A 136 -9.36 22.66 -6.01
C GLU A 136 -9.62 23.93 -6.83
N PRO A 137 -8.86 25.02 -6.59
CA PRO A 137 -8.94 26.22 -7.40
C PRO A 137 -8.65 25.90 -8.88
N GLY A 138 -9.56 26.34 -9.75
CA GLY A 138 -9.47 26.14 -11.19
C GLY A 138 -10.16 24.88 -11.72
N VAL A 139 -10.76 24.05 -10.86
CA VAL A 139 -11.65 22.95 -11.28
C VAL A 139 -13.08 23.46 -11.33
N THR A 140 -13.72 23.39 -12.50
CA THR A 140 -15.14 23.78 -12.67
C THR A 140 -16.06 22.61 -12.36
N ARG A 141 -15.64 21.38 -12.66
CA ARG A 141 -16.38 20.15 -12.40
C ARG A 141 -15.43 18.99 -12.18
N ALA A 142 -15.78 18.08 -11.28
CA ALA A 142 -15.09 16.81 -11.14
C ALA A 142 -16.12 15.67 -11.05
N THR A 143 -15.92 14.61 -11.82
CA THR A 143 -16.83 13.46 -11.85
C THR A 143 -16.05 12.15 -11.73
N PRO A 144 -16.50 11.21 -10.87
CA PRO A 144 -15.97 9.86 -10.90
C PRO A 144 -16.38 9.21 -12.23
N VAL A 145 -15.43 8.56 -12.88
CA VAL A 145 -15.67 7.88 -14.16
C VAL A 145 -15.00 6.50 -14.15
N PRO A 146 -15.54 5.50 -14.86
CA PRO A 146 -14.79 4.28 -15.10
C PRO A 146 -13.50 4.61 -15.87
N PRO A 147 -12.44 3.78 -15.76
CA PRO A 147 -11.26 3.94 -16.58
C PRO A 147 -11.62 3.93 -18.07
N PRO A 148 -11.15 4.90 -18.87
CA PRO A 148 -11.31 4.86 -20.32
C PRO A 148 -10.57 3.66 -20.93
N PRO A 149 -10.95 3.25 -22.15
CA PRO A 149 -10.19 2.26 -22.91
C PRO A 149 -8.70 2.63 -23.00
N GLY A 150 -7.83 1.65 -22.81
CA GLY A 150 -6.37 1.84 -22.82
C GLY A 150 -5.74 2.13 -21.45
N LEU A 151 -6.54 2.41 -20.42
CA LEU A 151 -6.06 2.38 -19.03
C LEU A 151 -6.35 1.03 -18.38
N PRO A 152 -5.50 0.57 -17.45
CA PRO A 152 -5.75 -0.65 -16.71
C PRO A 152 -7.11 -0.62 -15.98
N PRO A 153 -7.92 -1.68 -16.09
CA PRO A 153 -9.29 -1.71 -15.57
C PRO A 153 -9.36 -1.58 -14.05
N GLU A 154 -8.26 -1.82 -13.34
CA GLU A 154 -8.14 -1.67 -11.91
C GLU A 154 -7.99 -0.21 -11.44
N GLN A 155 -7.66 0.77 -12.29
CA GLN A 155 -7.36 2.15 -11.83
C GLN A 155 -8.58 2.93 -11.33
N ALA A 156 -8.48 3.68 -10.23
CA ALA A 156 -9.51 4.66 -9.91
C ALA A 156 -9.35 5.91 -10.80
N SER A 157 -10.42 6.38 -11.43
CA SER A 157 -10.37 7.53 -12.35
C SER A 157 -11.37 8.63 -11.98
N VAL A 158 -10.94 9.88 -12.14
CA VAL A 158 -11.75 11.10 -11.94
C VAL A 158 -11.52 12.03 -13.12
N ARG A 159 -12.59 12.36 -13.84
CA ARG A 159 -12.55 13.37 -14.90
C ARG A 159 -12.69 14.75 -14.26
N ILE A 160 -11.84 15.68 -14.67
CA ILE A 160 -11.88 17.07 -14.22
C ILE A 160 -12.03 18.01 -15.41
N GLU A 161 -12.99 18.92 -15.30
CA GLU A 161 -13.15 20.06 -16.19
C GLU A 161 -12.47 21.25 -15.53
N LEU A 162 -11.65 21.95 -16.31
CA LEU A 162 -10.78 23.00 -15.83
C LEU A 162 -11.23 24.36 -16.36
N ALA A 163 -11.07 25.40 -15.56
CA ALA A 163 -11.17 26.77 -16.03
C ALA A 163 -10.04 27.06 -17.04
N ALA A 164 -10.26 28.00 -17.97
CA ALA A 164 -9.35 28.27 -19.09
C ALA A 164 -7.88 28.54 -18.68
N GLN A 165 -7.66 29.11 -17.49
CA GLN A 165 -6.34 29.46 -16.97
C GLN A 165 -5.72 28.40 -16.03
N ALA A 166 -6.45 27.33 -15.71
CA ALA A 166 -6.03 26.35 -14.73
C ALA A 166 -5.07 25.32 -15.34
N SER A 167 -3.97 25.04 -14.63
CA SER A 167 -3.00 24.03 -15.05
C SER A 167 -3.39 22.63 -14.55
N PRO A 168 -3.60 21.64 -15.43
CA PRO A 168 -3.82 20.24 -15.04
C PRO A 168 -2.72 19.71 -14.11
N ARG A 169 -1.47 20.06 -14.40
CA ARG A 169 -0.29 19.61 -13.66
C ARG A 169 -0.25 20.17 -12.24
N ALA A 170 -0.60 21.44 -12.07
CA ALA A 170 -0.67 22.06 -10.75
C ALA A 170 -1.78 21.41 -9.89
N ILE A 171 -2.94 21.09 -10.50
CA ILE A 171 -4.03 20.41 -9.80
C ILE A 171 -3.63 18.99 -9.41
N ALA A 172 -3.04 18.22 -10.32
CA ALA A 172 -2.56 16.87 -10.00
C ALA A 172 -1.53 16.87 -8.86
N ALA A 173 -0.63 17.85 -8.83
CA ALA A 173 0.35 18.00 -7.77
C ALA A 173 -0.30 18.29 -6.40
N ARG A 174 -1.36 19.12 -6.34
CA ARG A 174 -2.11 19.37 -5.10
C ARG A 174 -2.97 18.19 -4.67
N MET A 175 -3.50 17.44 -5.64
CA MET A 175 -4.26 16.22 -5.41
C MET A 175 -3.40 15.06 -4.92
N ALA A 176 -2.07 15.12 -5.10
CA ALA A 176 -1.15 14.15 -4.54
C ALA A 176 -1.06 14.29 -3.01
N THR A 177 -1.94 13.58 -2.30
CA THR A 177 -1.90 13.54 -0.82
C THR A 177 -0.95 12.46 -0.32
N GLY A 178 0.22 12.91 0.17
CA GLY A 178 1.21 12.04 0.77
C GLY A 178 1.77 11.01 -0.21
N GLU A 179 2.24 9.89 0.32
CA GLU A 179 2.83 8.82 -0.50
C GLU A 179 1.79 7.85 -1.06
N LEU A 180 0.59 7.79 -0.48
CA LEU A 180 -0.42 6.78 -0.82
C LEU A 180 -1.11 7.05 -2.16
N LEU A 181 -1.47 8.31 -2.44
CA LEU A 181 -2.29 8.66 -3.61
C LEU A 181 -1.50 9.60 -4.52
N ARG A 182 -0.96 9.05 -5.60
CA ARG A 182 -0.25 9.80 -6.64
C ARG A 182 -1.04 9.76 -7.96
N PRO A 183 -1.75 10.83 -8.32
CA PRO A 183 -2.49 10.86 -9.57
C PRO A 183 -1.55 10.88 -10.77
N ARG A 184 -1.92 10.17 -11.83
CA ARG A 184 -1.36 10.32 -13.18
C ARG A 184 -2.34 11.12 -14.03
N LEU A 185 -1.80 11.98 -14.88
CA LEU A 185 -2.58 12.81 -15.79
C LEU A 185 -2.73 12.12 -17.13
N HIS A 186 -3.97 12.09 -17.62
CA HIS A 186 -4.31 11.66 -18.96
C HIS A 186 -5.24 12.69 -19.61
N ALA A 187 -5.30 12.67 -20.93
CA ALA A 187 -6.37 13.32 -21.68
C ALA A 187 -7.35 12.23 -22.12
N ASP A 188 -8.65 12.46 -21.96
CA ASP A 188 -9.65 11.60 -22.57
C ASP A 188 -9.85 11.93 -24.06
N ALA A 189 -10.64 11.11 -24.76
CA ALA A 189 -10.88 11.30 -26.20
C ALA A 189 -11.57 12.63 -26.54
N GLY A 190 -12.22 13.27 -25.57
CA GLY A 190 -12.83 14.59 -25.71
C GLY A 190 -11.91 15.74 -25.32
N GLY A 191 -10.63 15.46 -25.02
CA GLY A 191 -9.65 16.46 -24.57
C GLY A 191 -9.81 16.90 -23.11
N ALA A 192 -10.69 16.26 -22.33
CA ALA A 192 -10.83 16.57 -20.91
C ALA A 192 -9.67 15.96 -20.11
N THR A 193 -9.33 16.62 -18.99
CA THR A 193 -8.28 16.12 -18.10
C THR A 193 -8.82 14.98 -17.25
N LEU A 194 -8.08 13.88 -17.21
CA LEU A 194 -8.39 12.72 -16.39
C LEU A 194 -7.26 12.50 -15.37
N LEU A 195 -7.64 12.37 -14.10
CA LEU A 195 -6.76 11.92 -13.03
C LEU A 195 -6.99 10.42 -12.83
N SER A 196 -5.97 9.60 -13.04
CA SER A 196 -6.00 8.18 -12.73
C SER A 196 -5.11 7.87 -11.52
N TYR A 197 -5.49 6.87 -10.74
CA TYR A 197 -4.78 6.45 -9.54
C TYR A 197 -4.45 4.96 -9.65
N ASP A 198 -3.17 4.66 -9.43
CA ASP A 198 -2.62 3.32 -9.50
C ASP A 198 -3.04 2.51 -8.27
N MET A 199 -4.02 1.62 -8.46
CA MET A 199 -4.55 0.80 -7.37
C MET A 199 -3.56 -0.25 -6.87
N ALA A 200 -2.68 -0.76 -7.73
CA ALA A 200 -1.63 -1.69 -7.30
C ALA A 200 -0.60 -0.96 -6.42
N GLY A 201 -0.18 0.23 -6.85
CA GLY A 201 0.68 1.11 -6.05
C GLY A 201 0.03 1.48 -4.71
N LEU A 202 -1.27 1.80 -4.71
CA LEU A 202 -2.03 2.09 -3.49
C LEU A 202 -2.10 0.88 -2.54
N THR A 203 -2.40 -0.31 -3.05
CA THR A 203 -2.42 -1.55 -2.25
C THR A 203 -1.06 -1.82 -1.61
N GLN A 204 0.04 -1.64 -2.35
CA GLN A 204 1.38 -1.81 -1.81
C GLN A 204 1.69 -0.78 -0.72
N ALA A 205 1.37 0.49 -0.94
CA ALA A 205 1.62 1.54 0.04
C ALA A 205 0.76 1.36 1.31
N LEU A 206 -0.48 0.87 1.18
CA LEU A 206 -1.33 0.48 2.31
C LEU A 206 -0.76 -0.71 3.07
N ARG A 207 -0.28 -1.74 2.37
CA ARG A 207 0.39 -2.90 2.98
C ARG A 207 1.55 -2.44 3.85
N ASP A 208 2.42 -1.60 3.31
CA ASP A 208 3.62 -1.13 4.02
C ASP A 208 3.23 -0.32 5.26
N ARG A 209 2.22 0.55 5.14
CA ARG A 209 1.76 1.40 6.26
C ARG A 209 0.99 0.62 7.34
N ILE A 210 0.16 -0.36 6.97
CA ILE A 210 -0.54 -1.21 7.94
C ILE A 210 0.45 -2.16 8.61
N GLY A 211 1.44 -2.68 7.87
CA GLY A 211 2.47 -3.57 8.41
C GLY A 211 3.40 -2.92 9.44
N GLN A 212 3.50 -1.59 9.47
CA GLN A 212 4.27 -0.86 10.48
C GLN A 212 3.53 -0.68 11.82
N ARG A 213 2.26 -1.09 11.91
CA ARG A 213 1.48 -0.91 13.14
C ARG A 213 1.86 -1.93 14.20
N ALA A 214 1.81 -1.51 15.47
CA ALA A 214 2.15 -2.35 16.61
C ALA A 214 1.11 -3.43 16.93
N ASP A 215 -0.11 -3.34 16.38
CA ASP A 215 -1.20 -4.31 16.56
C ASP A 215 -1.28 -5.34 15.43
N VAL A 216 -0.36 -5.31 14.47
CA VAL A 216 -0.36 -6.16 13.26
C VAL A 216 0.77 -7.18 13.32
N ASP A 217 0.46 -8.44 12.98
CA ASP A 217 1.43 -9.52 12.81
C ASP A 217 2.00 -9.52 11.39
N TYR A 218 1.12 -9.52 10.38
CA TYR A 218 1.51 -9.38 8.98
C TYR A 218 0.38 -8.79 8.14
N VAL A 219 0.79 -8.30 6.96
CA VAL A 219 -0.09 -7.85 5.89
C VAL A 219 0.43 -8.38 4.57
N GLN A 220 -0.46 -8.94 3.76
CA GLN A 220 -0.13 -9.38 2.40
C GLN A 220 -1.22 -8.98 1.41
N PRO A 221 -0.87 -8.68 0.15
CA PRO A 221 -1.86 -8.54 -0.91
C PRO A 221 -2.60 -9.85 -1.12
N ASN A 222 -3.91 -9.78 -1.40
CA ASN A 222 -4.68 -10.96 -1.78
C ASN A 222 -4.24 -11.44 -3.18
N ARG A 223 -3.72 -12.66 -3.26
CA ARG A 223 -3.24 -13.26 -4.51
C ARG A 223 -4.18 -14.39 -4.90
N LEU A 224 -4.77 -14.29 -6.09
CA LEU A 224 -5.50 -15.41 -6.68
C LEU A 224 -4.48 -16.43 -7.17
N LEU A 225 -4.47 -17.60 -6.54
CA LEU A 225 -3.82 -18.77 -7.09
C LEU A 225 -4.57 -19.13 -8.37
N ARG A 226 -3.93 -18.93 -9.52
CA ARG A 226 -4.45 -19.51 -10.77
C ARG A 226 -4.30 -21.03 -10.65
N PRO A 227 -5.37 -21.82 -10.86
CA PRO A 227 -5.23 -23.27 -10.92
C PRO A 227 -4.21 -23.62 -11.99
N ALA A 228 -3.26 -24.48 -11.64
CA ALA A 228 -2.18 -24.90 -12.53
C ALA A 228 -2.72 -25.86 -13.61
N GLY A 229 -3.44 -25.32 -14.60
CA GLY A 229 -3.87 -26.03 -15.80
C GLY A 229 -4.87 -27.19 -15.58
N PRO A 230 -5.46 -27.73 -16.67
CA PRO A 230 -6.50 -28.75 -16.62
C PRO A 230 -6.01 -30.17 -16.26
N GLY A 231 -4.89 -30.34 -15.55
CA GLY A 231 -4.30 -31.66 -15.25
C GLY A 231 -3.69 -31.84 -13.86
N GLY A 232 -3.87 -30.89 -12.94
CA GLY A 232 -3.14 -30.83 -11.67
C GLY A 232 -3.93 -31.27 -10.42
N LEU A 233 -4.60 -32.42 -10.45
CA LEU A 233 -4.92 -33.20 -9.26
C LEU A 233 -4.62 -34.67 -9.60
N ARG A 234 -3.39 -35.10 -9.31
CA ARG A 234 -3.02 -36.51 -9.17
C ARG A 234 -2.43 -36.72 -7.79
#